data_AF-A0A847G4Y4-F1
#
_entry.id   AF-A0A847G4Y4-F1
#
_cell.length_a   1.000
_cell.length_b   1.000
_cell.length_c   1.000
_cell.angle_alpha   90.00
_cell.angle_beta   90.00
_cell.angle_gamma   90.00
#
_symmetry.space_group_name_H-M   'P 1'
#
loop_
_entity.id
_entity.type
_entity.pdbx_description
1 polymer ?
#
loop_
_entity_poly.entity_id
_entity_poly.type
_entity_poly.pdbx_seq_one_letter_code
_entity_poly.pdbx_strand_id
1 'polypeptide(L)'
;GLRDWYQSLQLIPGNYVTISKGDKPGEVWISAGKKKASREWVRTALIGADGGIVFAMLKQLVSGSFDERMAVVVPDTDALDKIWETGNYTKQALDITVKKVMKEQAKLNPQGHVHVQELYSAVNLIRRCPPQLILSILQSRPWANHLGDLYFRLAGMDEEV
;
A
#
# COMPACT_ATOMS: atom_id res chain seq x y z
N GLY A 1 -0.95 1.24 -20.15
CA GLY A 1 -0.61 2.09 -18.98
C GLY A 1 0.89 2.32 -18.93
N LEU A 2 1.43 2.82 -17.81
CA LEU A 2 2.87 3.16 -17.68
C LEU A 2 3.77 1.99 -17.24
N ARG A 3 3.31 0.74 -17.33
CA ARG A 3 4.01 -0.45 -16.81
C ARG A 3 5.44 -0.55 -17.36
N ASP A 4 5.58 -0.57 -18.67
CA ASP A 4 6.87 -0.77 -19.34
C ASP A 4 7.84 0.39 -19.04
N TRP A 5 7.32 1.61 -18.90
CA TRP A 5 8.10 2.78 -18.50
C TRP A 5 8.64 2.63 -17.07
N TYR A 6 7.81 2.22 -16.11
CA TYR A 6 8.26 1.94 -14.74
C TYR A 6 9.33 0.85 -14.71
N GLN A 7 9.11 -0.25 -15.44
CA GLN A 7 10.05 -1.38 -15.50
C GLN A 7 11.39 -0.98 -16.11
N SER A 8 11.39 -0.22 -17.20
CA SER A 8 12.63 0.25 -17.85
C SER A 8 13.50 1.12 -16.94
N LEU A 9 12.88 1.78 -15.97
CA LEU A 9 13.55 2.63 -14.99
C LEU A 9 13.75 1.96 -13.64
N GLN A 10 13.32 0.70 -13.45
CA GLN A 10 13.34 0.00 -12.15
C GLN A 10 12.57 0.74 -11.04
N LEU A 11 11.47 1.39 -11.41
CA LEU A 11 10.55 2.07 -10.49
C LEU A 11 9.47 1.10 -10.00
N ILE A 12 8.95 1.40 -8.83
CA ILE A 12 7.82 0.73 -8.18
C ILE A 12 6.65 1.71 -7.96
N PRO A 13 5.40 1.21 -7.84
CA PRO A 13 4.30 2.03 -7.32
C PRO A 13 4.70 2.67 -5.98
N GLY A 14 4.55 3.99 -5.88
CA GLY A 14 5.02 4.80 -4.74
C GLY A 14 6.21 5.71 -5.08
N ASN A 15 6.89 5.50 -6.22
CA ASN A 15 7.90 6.44 -6.70
C ASN A 15 7.31 7.82 -7.04
N TYR A 16 8.05 8.87 -6.71
CA TYR A 16 7.76 10.22 -7.16
C TYR A 16 8.06 10.36 -8.64
N VAL A 17 7.07 10.85 -9.39
CA VAL A 17 7.19 11.21 -10.80
C VAL A 17 6.83 12.68 -10.97
N THR A 18 7.51 13.35 -11.89
CA THR A 18 7.22 14.73 -12.27
C THR A 18 6.43 14.71 -13.56
N ILE A 19 5.27 15.39 -13.55
CA ILE A 19 4.42 15.59 -14.73
C ILE A 19 4.55 17.06 -15.13
N SER A 20 4.89 17.31 -16.38
CA SER A 20 4.95 18.66 -16.96
C SER A 20 4.09 18.75 -18.23
N LYS A 21 3.69 19.97 -18.59
CA LYS A 21 2.94 20.24 -19.82
C LYS A 21 3.79 19.88 -21.04
N GLY A 22 3.20 19.20 -22.02
CA GLY A 22 3.83 18.97 -23.33
C GLY A 22 3.61 20.09 -24.33
N ASP A 23 4.12 19.89 -25.55
CA ASP A 23 4.09 20.90 -26.59
C ASP A 23 2.68 21.03 -27.20
N LYS A 24 1.91 19.94 -27.19
CA LYS A 24 0.57 19.87 -27.77
C LYS A 24 -0.53 19.88 -26.70
N PRO A 25 -1.73 20.42 -26.99
CA PRO A 25 -2.88 20.27 -26.11
C PRO A 25 -3.18 18.79 -25.81
N GLY A 26 -3.34 18.47 -24.52
CA GLY A 26 -3.59 17.10 -24.05
C GLY A 26 -2.32 16.24 -23.89
N GLU A 27 -1.14 16.74 -24.24
CA GLU A 27 0.13 16.05 -24.05
C GLU A 27 0.76 16.42 -22.70
N VAL A 28 1.30 15.41 -22.01
CA VAL A 28 2.08 15.59 -20.80
C VAL A 28 3.38 14.81 -20.89
N TRP A 29 4.42 15.38 -20.30
CA TRP A 29 5.73 14.75 -20.19
C TRP A 29 5.85 14.18 -18.79
N ILE A 30 6.27 12.92 -18.69
CA ILE A 30 6.45 12.23 -17.42
C ILE A 30 7.94 11.93 -17.28
N SER A 31 8.50 12.31 -16.15
CA SER A 31 9.89 12.01 -15.80
C SER A 31 9.98 11.47 -14.37
N ALA A 32 11.01 10.69 -14.11
CA ALA A 32 11.36 10.24 -12.76
C ALA A 32 12.75 10.77 -12.40
N GLY A 33 12.95 11.11 -11.13
CA GLY A 33 14.24 11.54 -10.62
C GLY A 33 15.29 10.43 -10.80
N LYS A 34 16.52 10.83 -11.18
CA LYS A 34 17.64 9.88 -11.32
C LYS A 34 18.27 9.63 -9.94
N LYS A 35 17.89 8.55 -9.28
CA LYS A 35 18.62 7.98 -8.14
C LYS A 35 19.14 6.61 -8.53
N LYS A 36 20.42 6.34 -8.24
CA LYS A 36 21.04 5.03 -8.49
C LYS A 36 20.26 3.94 -7.75
N ALA A 37 20.05 2.80 -8.42
CA ALA A 37 19.38 1.67 -7.82
C ALA A 37 20.10 1.19 -6.55
N SER A 38 19.34 0.96 -5.48
CA SER A 38 19.81 0.43 -4.20
C SER A 38 18.88 -0.70 -3.74
N ARG A 39 19.40 -1.56 -2.85
CA ARG A 39 18.62 -2.63 -2.23
C ARG A 39 18.02 -2.12 -0.93
N GLU A 40 16.75 -1.74 -0.95
CA GLU A 40 16.01 -1.18 0.19
C GLU A 40 15.07 -2.23 0.78
N TRP A 41 14.76 -2.11 2.08
CA TRP A 41 13.69 -2.89 2.69
C TRP A 41 12.36 -2.20 2.37
N VAL A 42 11.54 -2.84 1.54
CA VAL A 42 10.26 -2.30 1.11
C VAL A 42 9.15 -3.26 1.48
N ARG A 43 8.05 -2.69 1.95
CA ARG A 43 6.83 -3.45 2.20
C ARG A 43 6.37 -4.14 0.93
N THR A 44 6.21 -5.44 1.03
CA THR A 44 5.84 -6.31 -0.08
C THR A 44 4.55 -7.02 0.26
N ALA A 45 3.58 -6.95 -0.65
CA ALA A 45 2.35 -7.71 -0.56
C ALA A 45 2.58 -9.12 -1.11
N LEU A 46 2.20 -10.12 -0.32
CA LEU A 46 2.26 -11.53 -0.69
C LEU A 46 0.84 -12.08 -0.72
N ILE A 47 0.49 -12.78 -1.79
CA ILE A 47 -0.86 -13.28 -2.02
C ILE A 47 -0.84 -14.80 -1.82
N GLY A 48 -1.66 -15.27 -0.88
CA GLY A 48 -1.87 -16.68 -0.62
C GLY A 48 -2.73 -17.34 -1.70
N ALA A 49 -2.61 -18.65 -1.84
CA ALA A 49 -3.42 -19.44 -2.77
C ALA A 49 -4.93 -19.37 -2.47
N ASP A 50 -5.30 -18.98 -1.24
CA ASP A 50 -6.67 -18.74 -0.77
C ASP A 50 -7.21 -17.34 -1.09
N GLY A 51 -6.41 -16.47 -1.75
CA GLY A 51 -6.75 -15.06 -1.98
C GLY A 51 -6.55 -14.17 -0.75
N GLY A 52 -5.92 -14.70 0.31
CA GLY A 52 -5.42 -13.91 1.43
C GLY A 52 -4.30 -12.97 0.98
N ILE A 53 -4.24 -11.77 1.54
CA ILE A 53 -3.10 -10.86 1.38
C ILE A 53 -2.41 -10.71 2.72
N VAL A 54 -1.10 -10.89 2.73
CA VAL A 54 -0.22 -10.63 3.87
C VAL A 54 0.90 -9.70 3.44
N PHE A 55 1.61 -9.11 4.41
CA PHE A 55 2.69 -8.18 4.14
C PHE A 55 3.97 -8.57 4.86
N ALA A 56 5.10 -8.32 4.22
CA ALA A 56 6.43 -8.50 4.80
C ALA A 56 7.35 -7.37 4.34
N MET A 57 8.34 -7.03 5.17
CA MET A 57 9.47 -6.22 4.72
C MET A 57 10.45 -7.12 3.99
N LEU A 58 10.64 -6.92 2.68
CA LEU A 58 11.59 -7.68 1.87
C LEU A 58 12.59 -6.74 1.21
N LYS A 59 13.80 -7.24 0.96
CA LYS A 59 14.84 -6.46 0.31
C LYS A 59 14.58 -6.41 -1.20
N GLN A 60 14.27 -5.23 -1.72
CA GLN A 60 13.91 -4.98 -3.12
C GLN A 60 14.96 -4.10 -3.80
N LEU A 61 15.29 -4.40 -5.06
CA LEU A 61 16.11 -3.51 -5.88
C LEU A 61 15.21 -2.41 -6.43
N VAL A 62 15.38 -1.18 -5.95
CA VAL A 62 14.55 -0.04 -6.32
C VAL A 62 15.41 1.14 -6.75
N SER A 63 14.92 1.91 -7.71
CA SER A 63 15.54 3.17 -8.14
C SER A 63 14.62 4.36 -7.83
N GLY A 64 15.15 5.57 -7.99
CA GLY A 64 14.40 6.80 -7.75
C GLY A 64 14.07 7.05 -6.27
N SER A 65 13.41 8.16 -6.00
CA SER A 65 12.84 8.45 -4.68
C SER A 65 11.39 7.97 -4.64
N PHE A 66 10.96 7.43 -3.52
CA PHE A 66 9.60 6.97 -3.29
C PHE A 66 9.13 7.38 -1.90
N ASP A 67 7.81 7.42 -1.73
CA ASP A 67 7.19 7.57 -0.42
C ASP A 67 7.11 6.19 0.23
N GLU A 68 7.83 6.01 1.34
CA GLU A 68 7.91 4.74 2.07
C GLU A 68 6.55 4.26 2.61
N ARG A 69 5.68 5.21 3.00
CA ARG A 69 4.34 4.92 3.50
C ARG A 69 3.40 4.57 2.35
N MET A 70 3.64 5.03 1.13
CA MET A 70 2.80 4.70 -0.03
C MET A 70 3.32 3.50 -0.84
N ALA A 71 4.61 3.23 -0.81
CA ALA A 71 5.23 2.17 -1.59
C ALA A 71 4.80 0.78 -1.10
N VAL A 72 4.35 -0.04 -2.04
CA VAL A 72 4.12 -1.47 -1.84
C VAL A 72 4.55 -2.22 -3.10
N VAL A 73 5.45 -3.18 -2.93
CA VAL A 73 5.85 -4.08 -4.02
C VAL A 73 4.87 -5.25 -4.11
N VAL A 74 4.48 -5.61 -5.32
CA VAL A 74 3.62 -6.78 -5.61
C VAL A 74 4.39 -7.67 -6.58
N PRO A 75 5.06 -8.74 -6.11
CA PRO A 75 5.87 -9.60 -6.96
C PRO A 75 5.02 -10.43 -7.93
N ASP A 76 3.83 -10.86 -7.48
CA ASP A 76 2.88 -11.64 -8.27
C ASP A 76 1.64 -10.78 -8.56
N THR A 77 1.69 -10.02 -9.66
CA THR A 77 0.57 -9.18 -10.09
C THR A 77 -0.61 -9.99 -10.61
N ASP A 78 -0.36 -11.19 -11.15
CA ASP A 78 -1.41 -12.04 -11.72
C ASP A 78 -2.28 -12.64 -10.59
N ALA A 79 -1.68 -13.01 -9.46
CA ALA A 79 -2.43 -13.38 -8.26
C ALA A 79 -3.26 -12.22 -7.71
N LEU A 80 -2.76 -10.97 -7.82
CA LEU A 80 -3.52 -9.80 -7.40
C LEU A 80 -4.72 -9.58 -8.31
N ASP A 81 -4.53 -9.70 -9.63
CA ASP A 81 -5.60 -9.55 -10.61
C ASP A 81 -6.72 -10.58 -10.37
N LYS A 82 -6.38 -11.84 -10.04
CA LYS A 82 -7.36 -12.86 -9.64
C LYS A 82 -8.17 -12.46 -8.41
N ILE A 83 -7.56 -11.80 -7.41
CA ILE A 83 -8.31 -11.28 -6.26
C ILE A 83 -9.39 -10.30 -6.72
N TRP A 84 -9.07 -9.41 -7.67
CA TRP A 84 -10.02 -8.47 -8.23
C TRP A 84 -11.13 -9.16 -9.02
N GLU A 85 -10.81 -10.18 -9.82
CA GLU A 85 -11.77 -10.96 -10.60
C GLU A 85 -12.79 -11.69 -9.71
N THR A 86 -12.36 -12.28 -8.59
CA THR A 86 -13.29 -12.95 -7.65
C THR A 86 -14.23 -11.96 -6.94
N GLY A 87 -13.78 -10.72 -6.77
CA GLY A 87 -14.52 -9.65 -6.10
C GLY A 87 -14.76 -9.89 -4.61
N ASN A 88 -14.03 -10.81 -3.98
CA ASN A 88 -14.25 -11.20 -2.57
C ASN A 88 -14.17 -10.01 -1.61
N TYR A 89 -13.16 -9.13 -1.77
CA TYR A 89 -13.01 -7.95 -0.93
C TYR A 89 -14.05 -6.86 -1.20
N THR A 90 -14.54 -6.74 -2.43
CA THR A 90 -15.58 -5.77 -2.80
C THR A 90 -16.93 -6.13 -2.19
N LYS A 91 -17.25 -7.43 -2.10
CA LYS A 91 -18.50 -7.94 -1.52
C LYS A 91 -18.57 -7.77 0.01
N GLN A 92 -17.44 -7.74 0.69
CA GLN A 92 -17.38 -7.56 2.16
C GLN A 92 -17.64 -6.10 2.56
N ALA A 93 -17.94 -5.83 3.83
CA ALA A 93 -17.96 -4.47 4.34
C ALA A 93 -16.53 -3.89 4.39
N LEU A 94 -16.38 -2.59 4.11
CA LEU A 94 -15.05 -1.96 4.00
C LEU A 94 -14.27 -2.02 5.30
N ASP A 95 -14.93 -1.89 6.44
CA ASP A 95 -14.31 -1.97 7.76
C ASP A 95 -13.71 -3.34 8.06
N ILE A 96 -14.31 -4.43 7.55
CA ILE A 96 -13.73 -5.77 7.63
C ILE A 96 -12.41 -5.81 6.86
N THR A 97 -12.38 -5.27 5.64
CA THR A 97 -11.16 -5.19 4.82
C THR A 97 -10.09 -4.33 5.52
N VAL A 98 -10.46 -3.14 5.99
CA VAL A 98 -9.56 -2.22 6.70
C VAL A 98 -8.97 -2.88 7.94
N LYS A 99 -9.79 -3.52 8.78
CA LYS A 99 -9.32 -4.20 10.00
C LYS A 99 -8.36 -5.35 9.68
N LYS A 100 -8.68 -6.17 8.66
CA LYS A 100 -7.82 -7.28 8.23
C LYS A 100 -6.46 -6.76 7.76
N VAL A 101 -6.44 -5.75 6.88
CA VAL A 101 -5.19 -5.18 6.37
C VAL A 101 -4.41 -4.49 7.49
N MET A 102 -5.07 -3.76 8.39
CA MET A 102 -4.42 -3.13 9.54
C MET A 102 -3.75 -4.17 10.44
N LYS A 103 -4.38 -5.34 10.68
CA LYS A 103 -3.78 -6.43 11.43
C LYS A 103 -2.50 -6.94 10.78
N GLU A 104 -2.47 -7.09 9.46
CA GLU A 104 -1.27 -7.50 8.75
C GLU A 104 -0.19 -6.41 8.72
N GLN A 105 -0.55 -5.14 8.57
CA GLN A 105 0.39 -4.02 8.64
C GLN A 105 1.02 -3.89 10.02
N ALA A 106 0.23 -4.08 11.09
CA ALA A 106 0.71 -3.95 12.46
C ALA A 106 1.85 -4.94 12.79
N LYS A 107 1.90 -6.11 12.13
CA LYS A 107 2.99 -7.10 12.28
C LYS A 107 4.35 -6.59 11.80
N LEU A 108 4.38 -5.56 10.94
CA LEU A 108 5.61 -4.97 10.41
C LEU A 108 6.27 -4.00 11.40
N ASN A 109 5.55 -3.62 12.46
CA ASN A 109 6.02 -2.70 13.48
C ASN A 109 5.95 -3.37 14.86
N PRO A 110 7.06 -3.46 15.62
CA PRO A 110 7.05 -4.09 16.96
C PRO A 110 6.03 -3.49 17.94
N GLN A 111 5.68 -2.20 17.78
CA GLN A 111 4.68 -1.52 18.62
C GLN A 111 3.24 -1.69 18.10
N GLY A 112 3.07 -2.34 16.95
CA GLY A 112 1.77 -2.49 16.29
C GLY A 112 1.18 -1.19 15.75
N HIS A 113 1.98 -0.12 15.65
CA HIS A 113 1.52 1.17 15.15
C HIS A 113 1.40 1.13 13.63
N VAL A 114 0.27 1.61 13.14
CA VAL A 114 -0.03 1.71 11.72
C VAL A 114 -0.42 3.13 11.37
N HIS A 115 0.25 3.75 10.40
CA HIS A 115 -0.08 5.07 9.89
C HIS A 115 -1.22 4.99 8.85
N VAL A 116 -2.06 6.03 8.77
CA VAL A 116 -3.21 6.01 7.82
C VAL A 116 -2.76 5.92 6.36
N GLN A 117 -1.68 6.59 5.97
CA GLN A 117 -1.17 6.56 4.58
C GLN A 117 -0.73 5.15 4.15
N GLU A 118 -0.05 4.41 5.04
CA GLU A 118 0.38 3.04 4.74
C GLU A 118 -0.79 2.07 4.73
N LEU A 119 -1.77 2.25 5.62
CA LEU A 119 -2.99 1.48 5.56
C LEU A 119 -3.76 1.75 4.27
N TYR A 120 -3.81 3.02 3.83
CA TYR A 120 -4.44 3.43 2.60
C TYR A 120 -3.83 2.76 1.37
N SER A 121 -2.49 2.77 1.23
CA SER A 121 -1.84 2.12 0.09
C SER A 121 -2.07 0.61 0.08
N ALA A 122 -2.02 -0.04 1.25
CA ALA A 122 -2.22 -1.48 1.40
C ALA A 122 -3.67 -1.90 1.10
N VAL A 123 -4.67 -1.18 1.62
CA VAL A 123 -6.09 -1.46 1.35
C VAL A 123 -6.41 -1.29 -0.13
N ASN A 124 -5.87 -0.24 -0.77
CA ASN A 124 -6.16 0.06 -2.17
C ASN A 124 -5.58 -0.95 -3.18
N LEU A 125 -4.71 -1.88 -2.73
CA LEU A 125 -4.30 -3.01 -3.56
C LEU A 125 -5.46 -3.95 -3.88
N ILE A 126 -6.39 -4.13 -2.94
CA ILE A 126 -7.46 -5.13 -3.01
C ILE A 126 -8.86 -4.53 -3.00
N ARG A 127 -9.00 -3.26 -2.58
CA ARG A 127 -10.26 -2.53 -2.58
C ARG A 127 -10.04 -1.03 -2.66
N ARG A 128 -10.38 -0.44 -3.81
CA ARG A 128 -10.22 0.98 -4.05
C ARG A 128 -11.22 1.80 -3.23
N CYS A 129 -10.71 2.75 -2.46
CA CYS A 129 -11.51 3.71 -1.70
C CYS A 129 -10.68 4.97 -1.40
N PRO A 130 -11.29 6.15 -1.28
CA PRO A 130 -10.57 7.36 -0.88
C PRO A 130 -10.09 7.25 0.58
N PRO A 131 -8.99 7.96 0.94
CA PRO A 131 -8.39 7.87 2.29
C PRO A 131 -9.36 8.26 3.41
N GLN A 132 -10.31 9.17 3.12
CA GLN A 132 -11.32 9.63 4.07
C GLN A 132 -12.20 8.50 4.61
N LEU A 133 -12.52 7.49 3.81
CA LEU A 133 -13.36 6.37 4.27
C LEU A 133 -12.59 5.49 5.26
N ILE A 134 -11.30 5.26 5.03
CA ILE A 134 -10.45 4.52 5.95
C ILE A 134 -10.32 5.28 7.27
N LEU A 135 -10.06 6.59 7.21
CA LEU A 135 -9.96 7.42 8.41
C LEU A 135 -11.26 7.44 9.22
N SER A 136 -12.41 7.58 8.55
CA SER A 136 -13.74 7.54 9.19
C SER A 136 -14.00 6.21 9.89
N ILE A 137 -13.61 5.09 9.27
CA ILE A 137 -13.69 3.76 9.90
C ILE A 137 -12.80 3.70 11.15
N LEU A 138 -11.54 4.12 11.04
CA LEU A 138 -10.61 4.10 12.17
C LEU A 138 -11.07 4.97 13.34
N GLN A 139 -11.70 6.12 13.06
CA GLN A 139 -12.23 7.02 14.10
C GLN A 139 -13.52 6.53 14.75
N SER A 140 -14.31 5.72 14.05
CA SER A 140 -15.65 5.28 14.51
C SER A 140 -15.65 3.90 15.14
N ARG A 141 -14.59 3.11 14.97
CA ARG A 141 -14.54 1.72 15.41
C ARG A 141 -13.74 1.56 16.71
N PRO A 142 -14.27 0.85 17.72
CA PRO A 142 -13.61 0.69 19.02
C PRO A 142 -12.35 -0.18 18.97
N TRP A 143 -12.14 -0.92 17.88
CA TRP A 143 -10.93 -1.72 17.69
C TRP A 143 -9.73 -0.91 17.21
N ALA A 144 -9.88 0.38 16.88
CA ALA A 144 -8.82 1.26 16.40
C ALA A 144 -8.53 2.35 17.42
N ASN A 145 -7.41 2.23 18.13
CA ASN A 145 -6.95 3.22 19.09
C ASN A 145 -6.10 4.29 18.38
N HIS A 146 -6.53 5.55 18.40
CA HIS A 146 -5.77 6.66 17.86
C HIS A 146 -4.62 7.05 18.79
N LEU A 147 -3.42 7.22 18.24
CA LEU A 147 -2.19 7.52 18.98
C LEU A 147 -1.66 8.95 18.73
N GLY A 148 -2.31 9.71 17.84
CA GLY A 148 -1.81 11.02 17.37
C GLY A 148 -1.09 10.90 16.02
N ASP A 149 -0.96 12.03 15.32
CA ASP A 149 -0.30 12.14 14.01
C ASP A 149 -0.72 11.04 12.99
N LEU A 150 -2.02 10.74 12.96
CA LEU A 150 -2.61 9.71 12.09
C LEU A 150 -2.06 8.29 12.30
N TYR A 151 -1.44 8.01 13.45
CA TYR A 151 -1.12 6.66 13.88
C TYR A 151 -2.27 6.03 14.65
N PHE A 152 -2.49 4.75 14.38
CA PHE A 152 -3.48 3.92 15.04
C PHE A 152 -2.87 2.59 15.46
N ARG A 153 -3.45 1.96 16.48
CA ARG A 153 -3.10 0.61 16.93
C ARG A 153 -4.37 -0.20 17.13
N LEU A 154 -4.31 -1.51 16.89
CA LEU A 154 -5.43 -2.39 17.21
C LEU A 154 -5.62 -2.48 18.72
N ALA A 155 -6.86 -2.43 19.19
CA ALA A 155 -7.18 -2.69 20.59
C ALA A 155 -6.91 -4.16 20.94
N GLY A 156 -6.43 -4.42 22.17
CA GLY A 156 -6.14 -5.77 22.68
C GLY A 156 -4.80 -6.37 22.23
N MET A 157 -3.96 -5.61 21.52
CA MET A 157 -2.66 -6.11 21.05
C MET A 157 -1.57 -6.18 22.14
N ASP A 158 -1.87 -5.70 23.35
CA ASP A 158 -0.98 -5.78 24.52
C ASP A 158 -0.97 -7.19 25.16
N GLU A 159 -1.88 -8.09 24.75
CA GLU A 159 -2.09 -9.41 25.38
C GLU A 159 -1.38 -10.59 24.68
N GLU A 160 -0.64 -10.37 23.58
CA GLU A 160 0.03 -11.43 22.79
C GLU A 160 1.57 -11.43 22.92
N VAL A 161 2.15 -10.89 24.01
CA VAL A 161 3.59 -10.96 24.31
C VAL A 161 3.92 -12.01 25.35
#